data_AF-A0A1F2QXS1-F1
#
_entry.id   AF-A0A1F2QXS1-F1
#
_cell.length_a   1.000
_cell.length_b   1.000
_cell.length_c   1.000
_cell.angle_alpha   90.00
_cell.angle_beta   90.00
_cell.angle_gamma   90.00
#
_symmetry.space_group_name_H-M   'P 1'
#
loop_
_entity.id
_entity.type
_entity.pdbx_description
1 polymer ?
#
loop_
_entity_poly.entity_id
_entity_poly.type
_entity_poly.pdbx_seq_one_letter_code
_entity_poly.pdbx_strand_id
1 'polypeptide(L)'
;MQRYGAAFQPRVVFHGLFLNDFDENLQFVEWEHSGKENLRAWYHEQNLGELGYRLYKRFRTYRLVRSLLRANRSQTYHVSDNGLNLYMSPTGWWVKATKRATDAEHLAVMQQVLLDEQRAARDMGAQFVALLFPFKEQVYWDDMLRHAPHLTDVDVDGPFRVLAEFCRDRGIPYVDVTDALRAHARAGEQLYFSMDAHWNRRGNAVAASAVLAALREQGVL
;
A
#
# COMPACT_ATOMS: atom_id res chain seq x y z
N MET A 1 18.93 -10.55 -22.93
CA MET A 1 18.22 -11.63 -22.20
C MET A 1 18.03 -12.92 -23.01
N GLN A 2 18.79 -13.19 -24.08
CA GLN A 2 18.53 -14.32 -24.99
C GLN A 2 19.31 -15.62 -24.70
N ARG A 3 20.16 -15.70 -23.65
CA ARG A 3 21.14 -16.79 -23.56
C ARG A 3 20.94 -17.85 -22.48
N TYR A 4 20.19 -17.58 -21.39
CA TYR A 4 20.06 -18.55 -20.28
C TYR A 4 18.73 -18.48 -19.48
N GLY A 5 17.73 -17.70 -19.91
CA GLY A 5 16.43 -17.66 -19.24
C GLY A 5 15.45 -18.60 -19.91
N ALA A 6 14.82 -19.52 -19.18
CA ALA A 6 13.62 -20.18 -19.66
C ALA A 6 12.58 -19.09 -20.01
N ALA A 7 11.94 -19.18 -21.17
CA ALA A 7 10.85 -18.29 -21.52
C ALA A 7 9.71 -18.53 -20.52
N PHE A 8 9.55 -17.64 -19.56
CA PHE A 8 8.45 -17.68 -18.60
C PHE A 8 7.18 -17.25 -19.34
N GLN A 9 6.23 -18.18 -19.49
CA GLN A 9 4.92 -17.94 -20.11
C GLN A 9 3.84 -18.01 -19.02
N PRO A 10 3.68 -16.96 -18.21
CA PRO A 10 2.66 -16.95 -17.17
C PRO A 10 1.28 -17.03 -17.81
N ARG A 11 0.39 -17.81 -17.21
CA ARG A 11 -1.05 -17.77 -17.55
C ARG A 11 -1.77 -16.62 -16.87
N VAL A 12 -1.27 -16.21 -15.71
CA VAL A 12 -1.83 -15.15 -14.88
C VAL A 12 -0.70 -14.31 -14.30
N VAL A 13 -0.88 -12.99 -14.26
CA VAL A 13 -0.01 -12.02 -13.62
C VAL A 13 -0.81 -11.32 -12.53
N PHE A 14 -0.28 -11.35 -11.30
CA PHE A 14 -0.85 -10.65 -10.16
C PHE A 14 -0.03 -9.40 -9.86
N HIS A 15 -0.72 -8.28 -9.60
CA HIS A 15 -0.11 -7.11 -8.97
C HIS A 15 -0.79 -6.83 -7.64
N GLY A 16 -0.03 -6.92 -6.55
CA GLY A 16 -0.47 -6.54 -5.22
C GLY A 16 -0.31 -5.05 -4.99
N LEU A 17 -1.43 -4.35 -4.84
CA LEU A 17 -1.53 -2.91 -4.64
C LEU A 17 -1.69 -2.57 -3.17
N PHE A 18 -0.87 -1.65 -2.71
CA PHE A 18 -0.87 -1.07 -1.38
C PHE A 18 -1.12 0.44 -1.44
N LEU A 19 -1.51 1.03 -0.31
CA LEU A 19 -1.80 2.46 -0.25
C LEU A 19 -0.62 3.36 -0.68
N ASN A 20 0.61 2.94 -0.39
CA ASN A 20 1.81 3.71 -0.75
C ASN A 20 2.07 3.75 -2.27
N ASP A 21 1.53 2.81 -3.05
CA ASP A 21 1.79 2.75 -4.49
C ASP A 21 1.27 4.00 -5.23
N PHE A 22 0.21 4.64 -4.73
CA PHE A 22 -0.28 5.92 -5.28
C PHE A 22 0.78 7.01 -5.24
N ASP A 23 1.51 7.12 -4.13
CA ASP A 23 2.59 8.09 -3.95
C ASP A 23 3.84 7.65 -4.71
N GLU A 24 4.20 6.36 -4.60
CA GLU A 24 5.45 5.83 -5.15
C GLU A 24 5.45 5.83 -6.68
N ASN A 25 4.31 5.56 -7.31
CA ASN A 25 4.19 5.62 -8.77
C ASN A 25 4.41 7.04 -9.30
N LEU A 26 3.79 8.05 -8.67
CA LEU A 26 4.01 9.45 -9.07
C LEU A 26 5.47 9.86 -8.84
N GLN A 27 6.04 9.52 -7.69
CA GLN A 27 7.45 9.79 -7.38
C GLN A 27 8.40 9.12 -8.37
N PHE A 28 8.07 7.91 -8.84
CA PHE A 28 8.86 7.21 -9.84
C PHE A 28 8.84 7.95 -11.18
N VAL A 29 7.67 8.41 -11.63
CA VAL A 29 7.54 9.22 -12.85
C VAL A 29 8.29 10.55 -12.74
N GLU A 30 8.17 11.24 -11.61
CA GLU A 30 8.93 12.49 -11.35
C GLU A 30 10.44 12.25 -11.33
N TRP A 31 10.88 11.15 -10.74
CA TRP A 31 12.29 10.76 -10.73
C TRP A 31 12.81 10.48 -12.13
N GLU A 32 12.07 9.75 -12.97
CA GLU A 32 12.44 9.47 -14.36
C GLU A 32 12.62 10.77 -15.16
N HIS A 33 11.69 11.72 -15.01
CA HIS A 33 11.78 13.04 -15.64
C HIS A 33 12.92 13.91 -15.08
N SER A 34 13.41 13.64 -13.86
CA SER A 34 14.48 14.42 -13.24
C SER A 34 15.87 14.18 -13.85
N GLY A 35 16.05 13.08 -14.59
CA GLY A 35 17.34 12.66 -15.15
C GLY A 35 18.37 12.21 -14.11
N LYS A 36 17.99 12.02 -12.84
CA LYS A 36 18.89 11.50 -11.79
C LYS A 36 19.00 9.98 -11.91
N GLU A 37 20.21 9.44 -11.81
CA GLU A 37 20.41 7.97 -11.87
C GLU A 37 19.95 7.21 -10.61
N ASN A 38 19.87 7.88 -9.45
CA ASN A 38 19.60 7.23 -8.17
C ASN A 38 18.31 7.72 -7.52
N LEU A 39 17.25 6.91 -7.61
CA LEU A 39 15.93 7.19 -7.04
C LEU A 39 16.00 7.52 -5.55
N ARG A 40 16.75 6.75 -4.76
CA ARG A 40 16.85 6.97 -3.31
C ARG A 40 17.52 8.31 -2.97
N ALA A 41 18.54 8.70 -3.74
CA ALA A 41 19.21 9.97 -3.57
C ALA A 41 18.28 11.13 -3.95
N TRP A 42 17.60 11.02 -5.10
CA TRP A 42 16.59 12.00 -5.54
C TRP A 42 15.49 12.16 -4.49
N TYR A 43 14.94 11.04 -3.99
CA TYR A 43 13.90 11.05 -2.96
C TYR A 43 14.36 11.73 -1.67
N HIS A 44 15.60 11.47 -1.23
CA HIS A 44 16.15 12.16 -0.07
C HIS A 44 16.37 13.66 -0.32
N GLU A 45 16.79 14.06 -1.51
CA GLU A 45 16.92 15.47 -1.91
C GLU A 45 15.58 16.19 -1.90
N GLN A 46 14.51 15.59 -2.42
CA GLN A 46 13.14 16.15 -2.34
C GLN A 46 12.69 16.32 -0.88
N ASN A 47 12.98 15.35 -0.02
CA ASN A 47 12.55 15.37 1.38
C ASN A 47 13.39 16.22 2.34
N LEU A 48 14.61 16.60 1.96
CA LEU A 48 15.58 17.27 2.85
C LEU A 48 16.13 18.58 2.26
N GLY A 49 15.95 18.81 0.97
CA GLY A 49 16.81 19.70 0.20
C GLY A 49 18.23 19.16 0.07
N GLU A 50 18.99 19.75 -0.84
CA GLU A 50 20.37 19.34 -1.14
C GLU A 50 21.29 19.45 0.09
N LEU A 51 21.23 20.56 0.83
CA LEU A 51 22.04 20.74 2.04
C LEU A 51 21.64 19.73 3.12
N GLY A 52 20.35 19.54 3.38
CA GLY A 52 19.87 18.57 4.36
C GLY A 52 20.29 17.15 4.00
N TYR A 53 20.27 16.78 2.72
CA TYR A 53 20.74 15.46 2.28
C TYR A 53 22.25 15.30 2.40
N ARG A 54 23.05 16.33 2.10
CA ARG A 54 24.50 16.32 2.35
C ARG A 54 24.82 16.13 3.83
N LEU A 55 24.08 16.81 4.72
CA LEU A 55 24.21 16.63 6.17
C LEU A 55 23.80 15.22 6.60
N TYR A 56 22.69 14.71 6.08
CA TYR A 56 22.19 13.36 6.36
C TYR A 56 23.20 12.27 5.99
N LYS A 57 23.90 12.41 4.85
CA LYS A 57 24.93 11.47 4.42
C LYS A 57 26.19 11.51 5.29
N ARG A 58 26.59 12.70 5.76
CA ARG A 58 27.89 12.90 6.44
C ARG A 58 27.84 12.81 7.96
N PHE A 59 26.74 13.22 8.59
CA PHE A 59 26.69 13.40 10.04
C PHE A 59 25.65 12.49 10.69
N ARG A 60 26.12 11.52 11.48
CA ARG A 60 25.25 10.62 12.26
C ARG A 60 24.44 11.37 13.32
N THR A 61 24.98 12.43 13.89
CA THR A 61 24.27 13.31 14.83
C THR A 61 23.09 14.00 14.17
N TYR A 62 23.23 14.47 12.93
CA TYR A 62 22.12 15.03 12.16
C TYR A 62 21.02 13.98 11.93
N ARG A 63 21.39 12.73 11.62
CA ARG A 63 20.43 11.62 11.51
C ARG A 63 19.68 11.36 12.82
N LEU A 64 20.41 11.35 13.95
CA LEU A 64 19.83 11.13 15.28
C LEU A 64 18.86 12.27 15.65
N VAL A 65 19.29 13.53 15.54
CA VAL A 65 18.43 14.69 15.82
C VAL A 65 17.17 14.66 14.97
N ARG A 66 17.29 14.36 13.66
CA ARG A 66 16.11 14.22 12.79
C ARG A 66 15.19 13.08 13.20
N SER A 67 15.74 11.94 13.64
CA SER A 67 14.95 10.82 14.15
C SER A 67 14.18 11.20 15.41
N LEU A 68 14.82 11.92 16.34
CA LEU A 68 14.19 12.41 17.58
C LEU A 68 13.08 13.42 17.30
N LEU A 69 13.31 14.36 16.38
CA LEU A 69 12.31 15.34 15.97
C LEU A 69 11.09 14.68 15.28
N ARG A 70 11.29 13.57 14.57
CA ARG A 70 10.21 12.79 13.96
C ARG A 70 9.44 11.98 15.01
N ALA A 71 10.15 11.30 15.92
CA ALA A 71 9.53 10.50 16.99
C ALA A 71 8.63 11.35 17.89
N ASN A 72 9.01 12.60 18.16
CA ASN A 72 8.20 13.51 18.98
C ASN A 72 6.90 14.00 18.29
N ARG A 73 6.68 13.66 17.01
CA ARG A 73 5.50 14.08 16.22
C ARG A 73 4.48 12.96 16.00
N SER A 74 4.84 11.71 16.23
CA SER A 74 3.95 10.57 16.04
C SER A 74 3.27 10.20 17.35
N GLN A 75 1.95 10.34 17.43
CA GLN A 75 1.17 9.72 18.49
C GLN A 75 0.93 8.26 18.10
N THR A 76 1.18 7.32 19.03
CA THR A 76 0.92 5.89 18.82
C THR A 76 0.06 5.40 19.95
N TYR A 77 -0.96 4.64 19.60
CA TYR A 77 -1.95 4.09 20.53
C TYR A 77 -1.78 2.58 20.56
N HIS A 78 -1.91 2.04 21.76
CA HIS A 78 -1.91 0.60 21.99
C HIS A 78 -3.35 0.13 22.12
N VAL A 79 -3.79 -0.67 21.16
CA VAL A 79 -5.06 -1.38 21.20
C VAL A 79 -4.81 -2.75 21.82
N SER A 80 -5.32 -2.92 23.04
CA SER A 80 -5.18 -4.14 23.85
C SER A 80 -6.51 -4.85 24.14
N ASP A 81 -7.61 -4.32 23.62
CA ASP A 81 -8.96 -4.87 23.82
C ASP A 81 -9.13 -6.20 23.06
N ASN A 82 -10.02 -7.07 23.57
CA ASN A 82 -10.44 -8.31 22.90
C ASN A 82 -9.30 -9.25 22.47
N GLY A 83 -8.17 -9.24 23.20
CA GLY A 83 -7.01 -10.09 22.90
C GLY A 83 -6.12 -9.57 21.76
N LEU A 84 -6.39 -8.37 21.24
CA LEU A 84 -5.51 -7.68 20.32
C LEU A 84 -4.28 -7.14 21.07
N ASN A 85 -3.17 -7.02 20.35
CA ASN A 85 -1.98 -6.33 20.80
C ASN A 85 -1.42 -5.55 19.61
N LEU A 86 -1.99 -4.37 19.33
CA LEU A 86 -1.67 -3.58 18.14
C LEU A 86 -1.22 -2.18 18.52
N TYR A 87 -0.15 -1.71 17.88
CA TYR A 87 0.30 -0.33 17.92
C TYR A 87 -0.08 0.35 16.60
N MET A 88 -0.88 1.41 16.70
CA MET A 88 -1.42 2.16 15.55
C MET A 88 -1.18 3.66 15.72
N SER A 89 -1.02 4.39 14.61
CA SER A 89 -0.65 5.81 14.64
C SER A 89 -1.67 6.68 13.89
N PRO A 90 -2.54 7.46 14.58
CA PRO A 90 -3.57 8.29 13.94
C PRO A 90 -3.02 9.49 13.21
N THR A 91 -1.78 9.89 13.50
CA THR A 91 -1.08 10.96 12.79
C THR A 91 -0.03 10.39 11.82
N GLY A 92 -0.19 9.12 11.46
CA GLY A 92 0.71 8.39 10.57
C GLY A 92 0.72 8.93 9.13
N TRP A 93 1.68 8.43 8.36
CA TRP A 93 1.80 8.74 6.93
C TRP A 93 0.56 8.30 6.14
N TRP A 94 -0.12 7.24 6.59
CA TRP A 94 -1.27 6.65 5.91
C TRP A 94 -2.44 7.64 5.78
N VAL A 95 -2.72 8.52 6.76
CA VAL A 95 -3.80 9.53 6.63
C VAL A 95 -3.56 10.43 5.42
N LYS A 96 -2.30 10.85 5.24
CA LYS A 96 -1.92 11.70 4.10
C LYS A 96 -1.93 10.91 2.79
N ALA A 97 -1.54 9.65 2.83
CA ALA A 97 -1.58 8.78 1.65
C ALA A 97 -3.02 8.46 1.24
N THR A 98 -3.95 8.22 2.17
CA THR A 98 -5.39 8.04 1.91
C THR A 98 -5.97 9.25 1.18
N LYS A 99 -5.67 10.46 1.65
CA LYS A 99 -6.13 11.69 0.99
C LYS A 99 -5.53 11.84 -0.41
N ARG A 100 -4.21 11.66 -0.53
CA ARG A 100 -3.50 11.79 -1.81
C ARG A 100 -3.87 10.73 -2.83
N ALA A 101 -4.17 9.51 -2.41
CA ALA A 101 -4.59 8.45 -3.31
C ALA A 101 -5.90 8.77 -4.07
N THR A 102 -6.73 9.65 -3.51
CA THR A 102 -7.94 10.17 -4.16
C THR A 102 -7.73 11.50 -4.89
N ASP A 103 -6.53 12.10 -4.80
CA ASP A 103 -6.19 13.29 -5.57
C ASP A 103 -6.03 12.91 -7.06
N ALA A 104 -6.50 13.78 -7.95
CA ALA A 104 -6.61 13.49 -9.38
C ALA A 104 -5.29 13.05 -10.04
N GLU A 105 -4.16 13.65 -9.63
CA GLU A 105 -2.85 13.33 -10.20
C GLU A 105 -2.36 11.94 -9.80
N HIS A 106 -2.38 11.61 -8.51
CA HIS A 106 -1.96 10.30 -8.00
C HIS A 106 -2.86 9.20 -8.55
N LEU A 107 -4.18 9.44 -8.56
CA LEU A 107 -5.15 8.50 -9.10
C LEU A 107 -4.94 8.28 -10.61
N ALA A 108 -4.68 9.33 -11.39
CA ALA A 108 -4.45 9.21 -12.83
C ALA A 108 -3.21 8.36 -13.14
N VAL A 109 -2.11 8.56 -12.40
CA VAL A 109 -0.90 7.73 -12.55
C VAL A 109 -1.18 6.28 -12.18
N MET A 110 -1.85 6.02 -11.05
CA MET A 110 -2.20 4.66 -10.62
C MET A 110 -3.10 3.96 -11.65
N GLN A 111 -4.10 4.66 -12.19
CA GLN A 111 -4.96 4.13 -13.25
C GLN A 111 -4.18 3.80 -14.53
N GLN A 112 -3.22 4.65 -14.90
CA GLN A 112 -2.37 4.42 -16.06
C GLN A 112 -1.48 3.18 -15.88
N VAL A 113 -0.87 3.01 -14.69
CA VAL A 113 -0.09 1.81 -14.35
C VAL A 113 -0.92 0.54 -14.55
N LEU A 114 -2.17 0.50 -14.06
CA LEU A 114 -3.03 -0.68 -14.21
C LEU A 114 -3.38 -0.98 -15.67
N LEU A 115 -3.55 0.05 -16.50
CA LEU A 115 -3.79 -0.13 -17.94
C LEU A 115 -2.54 -0.67 -18.64
N ASP A 116 -1.36 -0.20 -18.26
CA ASP A 116 -0.09 -0.64 -18.84
C ASP A 116 0.25 -2.07 -18.43
N GLU A 117 -0.01 -2.45 -17.18
CA GLU A 117 0.14 -3.83 -16.71
C GLU A 117 -0.84 -4.79 -17.37
N GLN A 118 -2.11 -4.38 -17.53
CA GLN A 118 -3.10 -5.16 -18.25
C GLN A 118 -2.67 -5.38 -19.71
N ARG A 119 -2.11 -4.35 -20.36
CA ARG A 119 -1.58 -4.45 -21.72
C ARG A 119 -0.38 -5.38 -21.78
N ALA A 120 0.60 -5.21 -20.91
CA ALA A 120 1.80 -6.03 -20.86
C ALA A 120 1.46 -7.51 -20.62
N ALA A 121 0.53 -7.81 -19.70
CA ALA A 121 0.06 -9.17 -19.47
C ALA A 121 -0.61 -9.77 -20.72
N ARG A 122 -1.45 -9.00 -21.40
CA ARG A 122 -2.11 -9.42 -22.65
C ARG A 122 -1.10 -9.72 -23.76
N ASP A 123 -0.08 -8.90 -23.91
CA ASP A 123 0.98 -9.09 -24.90
C ASP A 123 1.80 -10.37 -24.63
N MET A 124 1.83 -10.83 -23.37
CA MET A 124 2.40 -12.13 -22.97
C MET A 124 1.43 -13.31 -23.10
N GLY A 125 0.16 -13.08 -23.49
CA GLY A 125 -0.89 -14.10 -23.49
C GLY A 125 -1.38 -14.49 -22.09
N ALA A 126 -1.14 -13.64 -21.09
CA ALA A 126 -1.54 -13.83 -19.70
C ALA A 126 -2.79 -13.01 -19.34
N GLN A 127 -3.54 -13.47 -18.35
CA GLN A 127 -4.56 -12.66 -17.69
C GLN A 127 -3.92 -11.79 -16.60
N PHE A 128 -4.31 -10.52 -16.52
CA PHE A 128 -3.91 -9.63 -15.43
C PHE A 128 -4.98 -9.59 -14.35
N VAL A 129 -4.57 -9.64 -13.08
CA VAL A 129 -5.46 -9.45 -11.93
C VAL A 129 -4.81 -8.51 -10.91
N ALA A 130 -5.52 -7.45 -10.53
CA ALA A 130 -5.11 -6.55 -9.46
C ALA A 130 -5.55 -7.10 -8.08
N LEU A 131 -4.67 -7.12 -7.10
CA LEU A 131 -4.97 -7.54 -5.73
C LEU A 131 -4.87 -6.32 -4.82
N LEU A 132 -5.96 -5.93 -4.15
CA LEU A 132 -5.98 -4.78 -3.25
C LEU A 132 -5.68 -5.25 -1.83
N PHE A 133 -4.54 -4.81 -1.28
CA PHE A 133 -4.04 -5.23 0.03
C PHE A 133 -4.17 -4.11 1.06
N PRO A 134 -5.15 -4.19 1.99
CA PRO A 134 -5.39 -3.13 2.94
C PRO A 134 -4.25 -2.97 3.92
N PHE A 135 -4.10 -1.76 4.44
CA PHE A 135 -3.18 -1.47 5.53
C PHE A 135 -3.85 -1.73 6.89
N LYS A 136 -3.03 -1.85 7.94
CA LYS A 136 -3.46 -2.24 9.28
C LYS A 136 -4.61 -1.38 9.82
N GLU A 137 -4.47 -0.06 9.73
CA GLU A 137 -5.47 0.89 10.23
C GLU A 137 -6.79 0.83 9.44
N GLN A 138 -6.78 0.43 8.17
CA GLN A 138 -8.00 0.20 7.38
C GLN A 138 -8.77 -1.03 7.86
N VAL A 139 -8.07 -2.11 8.22
CA VAL A 139 -8.70 -3.34 8.72
C VAL A 139 -9.24 -3.15 10.13
N TYR A 140 -8.50 -2.48 11.01
CA TYR A 140 -8.88 -2.22 12.41
C TYR A 140 -9.49 -0.82 12.60
N TRP A 141 -10.20 -0.30 11.60
CA TRP A 141 -10.71 1.07 11.60
C TRP A 141 -11.66 1.36 12.77
N ASP A 142 -12.56 0.42 13.06
CA ASP A 142 -13.51 0.53 14.18
C ASP A 142 -12.78 0.62 15.53
N ASP A 143 -11.67 -0.11 15.70
CA ASP A 143 -10.81 -0.02 16.88
C ASP A 143 -10.04 1.30 16.92
N MET A 144 -9.54 1.74 15.75
CA MET A 144 -8.82 2.99 15.59
C MET A 144 -9.67 4.21 15.99
N LEU A 145 -10.92 4.27 15.54
CA LEU A 145 -11.83 5.37 15.83
C LEU A 145 -12.19 5.50 17.31
N ARG A 146 -12.20 4.40 18.08
CA ARG A 146 -12.41 4.46 19.53
C ARG A 146 -11.29 5.23 20.26
N HIS A 147 -10.06 5.12 19.77
CA HIS A 147 -8.90 5.82 20.34
C HIS A 147 -8.63 7.19 19.69
N ALA A 148 -9.07 7.37 18.45
CA ALA A 148 -8.85 8.58 17.67
C ALA A 148 -10.15 9.05 16.97
N PRO A 149 -11.18 9.48 17.73
CA PRO A 149 -12.49 9.86 17.17
C PRO A 149 -12.44 11.09 16.27
N HIS A 150 -11.36 11.88 16.31
CA HIS A 150 -11.14 13.01 15.40
C HIS A 150 -10.86 12.57 13.94
N LEU A 151 -10.68 11.27 13.69
CA LEU A 151 -10.44 10.72 12.36
C LEU A 151 -11.73 10.28 11.64
N THR A 152 -12.91 10.53 12.20
CA THR A 152 -14.21 10.13 11.60
C THR A 152 -14.42 10.67 10.18
N ASP A 153 -13.80 11.79 9.85
CA ASP A 153 -13.92 12.43 8.52
C ASP A 153 -12.94 11.85 7.48
N VAL A 154 -12.08 10.90 7.88
CA VAL A 154 -11.18 10.21 6.96
C VAL A 154 -11.92 9.05 6.31
N ASP A 155 -12.10 9.15 4.99
CA ASP A 155 -12.58 8.03 4.18
C ASP A 155 -11.44 7.02 3.96
N VAL A 156 -11.28 6.11 4.92
CA VAL A 156 -10.21 5.10 4.92
C VAL A 156 -10.30 4.13 3.73
N ASP A 157 -11.50 3.94 3.18
CA ASP A 157 -11.78 3.01 2.08
C ASP A 157 -11.81 3.68 0.70
N GLY A 158 -11.86 5.01 0.66
CA GLY A 158 -11.87 5.82 -0.56
C GLY A 158 -10.87 5.35 -1.62
N PRO A 159 -9.58 5.16 -1.29
CA PRO A 159 -8.57 4.72 -2.26
C PRO A 159 -8.91 3.40 -2.96
N PHE A 160 -9.34 2.38 -2.21
CA PHE A 160 -9.65 1.07 -2.79
C PHE A 160 -11.00 1.07 -3.47
N ARG A 161 -11.96 1.87 -2.98
CA ARG A 161 -13.25 2.08 -3.63
C ARG A 161 -13.09 2.67 -5.03
N VAL A 162 -12.27 3.72 -5.21
CA VAL A 162 -12.05 4.32 -6.54
C VAL A 162 -11.27 3.40 -7.48
N LEU A 163 -10.34 2.57 -6.96
CA LEU A 163 -9.66 1.56 -7.77
C LEU A 163 -10.59 0.44 -8.20
N ALA A 164 -11.44 -0.05 -7.28
CA ALA A 164 -12.42 -1.08 -7.59
C ALA A 164 -13.44 -0.59 -8.63
N GLU A 165 -13.91 0.66 -8.52
CA GLU A 165 -14.75 1.32 -9.53
C GLU A 165 -14.05 1.35 -10.89
N PHE A 166 -12.81 1.87 -10.95
CA PHE A 166 -12.02 1.91 -12.17
C PHE A 166 -11.81 0.52 -12.79
N CYS A 167 -11.47 -0.48 -11.97
CA CYS A 167 -11.27 -1.85 -12.44
C CYS A 167 -12.54 -2.44 -13.03
N ARG A 168 -13.71 -2.22 -12.42
CA ARG A 168 -15.00 -2.63 -12.99
C ARG A 168 -15.26 -1.95 -14.33
N ASP A 169 -15.09 -0.63 -14.40
CA ASP A 169 -15.35 0.15 -15.62
C ASP A 169 -14.43 -0.23 -16.78
N ARG A 170 -13.19 -0.64 -16.49
CA ARG A 170 -12.21 -1.06 -17.49
C ARG A 170 -12.15 -2.56 -17.75
N GLY A 171 -13.00 -3.35 -17.07
CA GLY A 171 -12.98 -4.81 -17.17
C GLY A 171 -11.65 -5.42 -16.74
N ILE A 172 -10.99 -4.83 -15.74
CA ILE A 172 -9.79 -5.38 -15.10
C ILE A 172 -10.25 -6.29 -13.95
N PRO A 173 -9.96 -7.60 -13.98
CA PRO A 173 -10.22 -8.47 -12.85
C PRO A 173 -9.46 -7.96 -11.62
N TYR A 174 -10.12 -7.92 -10.47
CA TYR A 174 -9.49 -7.53 -9.22
C TYR A 174 -10.03 -8.34 -8.05
N VAL A 175 -9.22 -8.42 -6.98
CA VAL A 175 -9.62 -9.00 -5.70
C VAL A 175 -9.28 -8.02 -4.59
N ASP A 176 -10.29 -7.60 -3.83
CA ASP A 176 -10.11 -6.84 -2.60
C ASP A 176 -10.25 -7.78 -1.40
N VAL A 177 -9.19 -7.90 -0.58
CA VAL A 177 -9.20 -8.78 0.60
C VAL A 177 -9.66 -8.05 1.88
N THR A 178 -10.04 -6.78 1.78
CA THR A 178 -10.39 -5.92 2.93
C THR A 178 -11.52 -6.48 3.76
N ASP A 179 -12.63 -6.88 3.12
CA ASP A 179 -13.79 -7.40 3.84
C ASP A 179 -13.51 -8.72 4.54
N ALA A 180 -12.73 -9.60 3.90
CA ALA A 180 -12.31 -10.86 4.52
C ALA A 180 -11.46 -10.61 5.78
N LEU A 181 -10.48 -9.71 5.70
CA LEU A 181 -9.65 -9.37 6.85
C LEU A 181 -10.47 -8.66 7.95
N ARG A 182 -11.40 -7.77 7.60
CA ARG A 182 -12.29 -7.11 8.55
C ARG A 182 -13.20 -8.08 9.29
N ALA A 183 -13.74 -9.09 8.60
CA ALA A 183 -14.58 -10.11 9.23
C ALA A 183 -13.83 -10.86 10.35
N HIS A 184 -12.60 -11.27 10.08
CA HIS A 184 -11.74 -11.91 11.09
C HIS A 184 -11.29 -10.93 12.19
N ALA A 185 -10.97 -9.68 11.84
CA ALA A 185 -10.61 -8.65 12.82
C ALA A 185 -11.76 -8.37 13.82
N ARG A 186 -13.00 -8.26 13.33
CA ARG A 186 -14.21 -8.09 14.17
C ARG A 186 -14.50 -9.30 15.06
N ALA A 187 -14.03 -10.48 14.68
CA ALA A 187 -14.05 -11.67 15.52
C ALA A 187 -12.95 -11.70 16.59
N GLY A 188 -12.15 -10.63 16.72
CA GLY A 188 -11.07 -10.51 17.69
C GLY A 188 -9.75 -11.12 17.23
N GLU A 189 -9.62 -11.47 15.95
CA GLU A 189 -8.39 -12.06 15.44
C GLU A 189 -7.34 -10.99 15.10
N GLN A 190 -6.13 -11.16 15.65
CA GLN A 190 -4.98 -10.35 15.25
C GLN A 190 -4.38 -10.89 13.94
N LEU A 191 -4.43 -10.09 12.88
CA LEU A 191 -4.02 -10.44 11.51
C LEU A 191 -2.72 -9.75 11.09
N TYR A 192 -2.32 -8.73 11.84
CA TYR A 192 -1.08 -7.98 11.62
C TYR A 192 -0.12 -8.18 12.79
N PHE A 193 1.15 -7.92 12.58
CA PHE A 193 2.10 -7.84 13.68
C PHE A 193 1.81 -6.62 14.57
N SER A 194 2.20 -6.71 15.85
CA SER A 194 1.87 -5.68 16.83
C SER A 194 2.39 -4.29 16.46
N MET A 195 3.69 -4.18 16.14
CA MET A 195 4.33 -2.90 15.82
C MET A 195 4.62 -2.72 14.33
N ASP A 196 4.42 -3.76 13.53
CA ASP A 196 4.79 -3.78 12.11
C ASP A 196 3.52 -3.63 11.23
N ALA A 197 3.71 -3.16 10.00
CA ALA A 197 2.62 -2.87 9.06
C ALA A 197 2.16 -4.09 8.26
N HIS A 198 2.91 -5.20 8.31
CA HIS A 198 2.63 -6.41 7.56
C HIS A 198 1.68 -7.34 8.31
N TRP A 199 1.01 -8.18 7.53
CA TRP A 199 0.27 -9.31 8.04
C TRP A 199 1.17 -10.29 8.79
N ASN A 200 0.65 -10.86 9.87
CA ASN A 200 1.23 -12.04 10.49
C ASN A 200 0.82 -13.30 9.71
N ARG A 201 1.19 -14.48 10.20
CA ARG A 201 0.85 -15.76 9.55
C ARG A 201 -0.66 -15.94 9.31
N ARG A 202 -1.50 -15.49 10.24
CA ARG A 202 -2.96 -15.61 10.16
C ARG A 202 -3.53 -14.65 9.12
N GLY A 203 -3.10 -13.39 9.11
CA GLY A 203 -3.50 -12.43 8.08
C GLY A 203 -3.15 -12.90 6.67
N ASN A 204 -1.94 -13.43 6.49
CA ASN A 204 -1.54 -14.03 5.21
C ASN A 204 -2.45 -15.22 4.81
N ALA A 205 -2.82 -16.08 5.75
CA ALA A 205 -3.70 -17.23 5.47
C ALA A 205 -5.12 -16.79 5.07
N VAL A 206 -5.67 -15.78 5.75
CA VAL A 206 -6.99 -15.20 5.42
C VAL A 206 -6.95 -14.56 4.03
N ALA A 207 -5.95 -13.71 3.76
CA ALA A 207 -5.80 -13.06 2.46
C ALA A 207 -5.63 -14.07 1.32
N ALA A 208 -4.77 -15.10 1.50
CA ALA A 208 -4.58 -16.14 0.49
C ALA A 208 -5.86 -16.93 0.21
N SER A 209 -6.65 -17.23 1.25
CA SER A 209 -7.94 -17.92 1.10
C SER A 209 -8.96 -17.06 0.34
N ALA A 210 -9.03 -15.76 0.66
CA ALA A 210 -9.89 -14.81 -0.02
C ALA A 210 -9.51 -14.64 -1.50
N VAL A 211 -8.21 -14.52 -1.79
CA VAL A 211 -7.69 -14.47 -3.17
C VAL A 211 -8.06 -15.73 -3.94
N LEU A 212 -7.80 -16.91 -3.38
CA LEU A 212 -8.10 -18.16 -4.07
C LEU A 212 -9.60 -18.34 -4.35
N ALA A 213 -10.47 -17.98 -3.39
CA ALA A 213 -11.91 -18.05 -3.56
C ALA A 213 -12.38 -17.11 -4.69
N ALA A 214 -11.97 -15.85 -4.66
CA ALA A 214 -12.34 -14.86 -5.66
C ALA A 214 -11.86 -15.25 -7.07
N LEU A 215 -10.64 -15.76 -7.20
CA LEU A 215 -10.10 -16.18 -8.51
C LEU A 215 -10.87 -17.36 -9.11
N ARG A 216 -11.35 -18.31 -8.28
CA ARG A 216 -12.20 -19.42 -8.74
C ARG A 216 -13.57 -18.94 -9.18
N GLU A 217 -14.18 -18.04 -8.42
CA GLU A 217 -15.48 -17.45 -8.76
C GLU A 217 -15.44 -16.66 -10.07
N GLN A 218 -14.32 -15.97 -10.32
CA GLN A 218 -14.09 -15.20 -11.55
C GLN A 218 -13.66 -16.08 -12.74
N GLY A 219 -13.43 -17.39 -12.54
CA GLY A 219 -12.97 -18.30 -13.59
C GLY A 219 -11.54 -18.04 -14.09
N VAL A 220 -10.71 -17.38 -13.28
CA VAL A 220 -9.29 -17.14 -13.56
C VAL A 220 -8.46 -18.41 -13.28
N LEU A 221 -8.89 -19.23 -12.31
CA LEU A 221 -8.27 -20.50 -11.90
C LEU A 221 -9.22 -21.69 -12.05
#